data_AF-A0A914R3C3-F1
#
_entry.id   AF-A0A914R3C3-F1
#
_cell.length_a   1.000
_cell.length_b   1.000
_cell.length_c   1.000
_cell.angle_alpha   90.00
_cell.angle_beta   90.00
_cell.angle_gamma   90.00
#
_symmetry.space_group_name_H-M   'P 1'
#
loop_
_entity.id
_entity.type
_entity.pdbx_description
1 polymer ?
#
loop_
_entity_poly.entity_id
_entity_poly.type
_entity_poly.pdbx_seq_one_letter_code
_entity_poly.pdbx_strand_id
1 'polypeptide(L)'
;MAPGRIPNRVCVALSRAKLGLYVIGNIDFLAKNCVLWNEIRKSAQEAGALSNELIVSCQMHQNEQIIRDPSDFETKCREGGCDVPCNGRLECGHQCIKPCHVEDMNHTIQKCLKRCERKCKSEFQRPCLKGCWEPCGDCNVKVQKILPCNHQKIDYCYLDPINVQCIEDCQKILSCGHPCKERCGGECTRFCKEIVERQLPECGHTAMKCGEKIASIKCNTAVIKKWPLCKHSVETFCSSNVTALPCPYPCNMVLPDCEHLCKGTCGKCRNGRLHIPCSESCKKIFLCEHECETKCSKVCPPCSKPCETECGHSQCGNQSIKGEQKKKTRKLFNQKKGQQNGRRCGEPCPPCMEECLNQCKHRQCSKKCGDPCDVEPCFEPCMKLLPCNPKSKKKDDENNGDDLPLIEHRCIGICGEECLKICKICDPEKFSEIQQIFFGTEDNENARFLQLKDCGHIFEVSVSLSKFML
;
A
#
# COMPACT_ATOMS: atom_id res chain seq x y z
N MET A 1 -47.18 41.01 31.47
CA MET A 1 -45.77 40.89 31.87
C MET A 1 -45.70 41.03 33.39
N ALA A 2 -45.20 40.02 34.09
CA ALA A 2 -45.27 39.93 35.56
C ALA A 2 -44.30 40.93 36.25
N PRO A 3 -44.79 41.85 37.10
CA PRO A 3 -43.96 42.75 37.88
C PRO A 3 -43.63 42.07 39.22
N GLY A 4 -42.49 41.37 39.34
CA GLY A 4 -42.26 40.62 40.59
C GLY A 4 -40.86 40.06 40.87
N ARG A 5 -39.80 40.44 40.15
CA ARG A 5 -38.44 39.87 40.39
C ARG A 5 -37.28 40.87 40.49
N ILE A 6 -37.52 42.15 40.28
CA ILE A 6 -36.45 43.18 40.19
C ILE A 6 -35.90 43.64 41.57
N PRO A 7 -36.69 43.81 42.65
CA PRO A 7 -36.21 44.41 43.90
C PRO A 7 -35.05 43.63 44.55
N ASN A 8 -35.20 42.31 44.69
CA ASN A 8 -34.21 41.48 45.40
C ASN A 8 -32.84 41.42 44.69
N ARG A 9 -32.79 41.54 43.36
CA ARG A 9 -31.52 41.51 42.62
C ARG A 9 -30.74 42.82 42.74
N VAL A 10 -31.44 43.96 42.77
CA VAL A 10 -30.81 45.27 42.94
C VAL A 10 -30.25 45.40 44.37
N CYS A 11 -31.02 45.04 45.40
CA CYS A 11 -30.54 45.07 46.80
C CYS A 11 -29.32 44.15 47.02
N VAL A 12 -29.32 42.96 46.44
CA VAL A 12 -28.16 42.04 46.50
C VAL A 12 -26.97 42.60 45.71
N ALA A 13 -27.18 43.29 44.59
CA ALA A 13 -26.08 43.87 43.82
C ALA A 13 -25.42 45.04 44.55
N LEU A 14 -26.22 45.92 45.15
CA LEU A 14 -25.74 47.10 45.86
C LEU A 14 -25.08 46.76 47.22
N SER A 15 -25.46 45.67 47.87
CA SER A 15 -24.92 45.28 49.19
C SER A 15 -23.57 44.53 49.15
N ARG A 16 -23.02 44.23 47.97
CA ARG A 16 -21.77 43.44 47.83
C ARG A 16 -20.49 44.26 47.92
N ALA A 17 -20.55 45.56 47.66
CA ALA A 17 -19.39 46.44 47.71
C ALA A 17 -19.06 46.84 49.15
N LYS A 18 -17.80 46.65 49.57
CA LYS A 18 -17.31 47.03 50.90
C LYS A 18 -16.48 48.31 50.93
N LEU A 19 -15.83 48.65 49.82
CA LEU A 19 -14.88 49.77 49.72
C LEU A 19 -15.33 50.84 48.71
N GLY A 20 -15.91 50.42 47.58
CA GLY A 20 -16.44 51.31 46.56
C GLY A 20 -17.33 50.55 45.59
N LEU A 21 -18.37 51.21 45.08
CA LEU A 21 -19.32 50.65 44.12
C LEU A 21 -19.34 51.53 42.87
N TYR A 22 -18.95 50.96 41.74
CA TYR A 22 -19.08 51.60 40.43
C TYR A 22 -20.16 50.89 39.62
N VAL A 23 -21.15 51.64 39.13
CA VAL A 23 -22.23 51.11 38.31
C VAL A 23 -22.11 51.73 36.92
N ILE A 24 -21.81 50.90 35.92
CA ILE A 24 -21.61 51.35 34.54
C ILE A 24 -22.86 50.96 33.73
N GLY A 25 -23.53 51.96 33.15
CA GLY A 25 -24.72 51.72 32.32
C GLY A 25 -25.54 52.99 32.07
N ASN A 26 -26.62 52.85 31.31
CA ASN A 26 -27.53 53.95 30.99
C ASN A 26 -28.56 54.14 32.11
N ILE A 27 -28.27 55.06 33.05
CA ILE A 27 -29.12 55.31 34.21
C ILE A 27 -30.48 55.94 33.84
N ASP A 28 -30.54 56.73 32.77
CA ASP A 28 -31.80 57.31 32.27
C ASP A 28 -32.79 56.24 31.83
N PHE A 29 -32.30 55.23 31.09
CA PHE A 29 -33.10 54.09 30.66
C PHE A 29 -33.61 53.28 31.86
N LEU A 30 -32.75 53.03 32.85
CA LEU A 30 -33.12 52.27 34.05
C LEU A 30 -34.14 53.02 34.92
N ALA A 31 -33.95 54.33 35.12
CA ALA A 31 -34.85 55.17 35.91
C ALA A 31 -36.25 55.29 35.28
N LYS A 32 -36.35 55.35 33.95
CA LYS A 32 -37.65 55.44 33.25
C LYS A 32 -38.52 54.19 33.44
N ASN A 33 -37.90 53.02 33.56
CA ASN A 33 -38.60 51.73 33.59
C ASN A 33 -38.72 51.11 34.99
N CYS A 34 -38.10 51.70 36.02
CA CYS A 34 -38.09 51.13 37.37
C CYS A 34 -38.07 52.23 38.45
N VAL A 35 -39.07 52.19 39.33
CA VAL A 35 -39.21 53.14 40.46
C VAL A 35 -37.97 53.15 41.35
N LEU A 36 -37.43 51.98 41.70
CA LEU A 36 -36.23 51.86 42.53
C LEU A 36 -34.99 52.50 41.89
N TRP A 37 -34.78 52.30 40.58
CA TRP A 37 -33.66 52.94 39.88
C TRP A 37 -33.84 54.44 39.73
N ASN A 38 -35.08 54.93 39.68
CA ASN A 38 -35.36 56.36 39.70
C ASN A 38 -35.00 56.99 41.06
N GLU A 39 -35.28 56.31 42.17
CA GLU A 39 -34.85 56.73 43.52
C GLU A 39 -33.33 56.70 43.66
N ILE A 40 -32.67 55.62 43.21
CA ILE A 40 -31.20 55.51 43.20
C ILE A 40 -30.57 56.64 42.38
N ARG A 41 -31.14 56.95 41.20
CA ARG A 41 -30.67 58.06 40.35
C ARG A 41 -30.75 59.39 41.09
N LYS A 42 -31.88 59.69 41.74
CA LYS A 42 -32.05 60.94 42.50
C LYS A 42 -31.01 61.05 43.62
N SER A 43 -30.85 59.99 44.41
CA SER A 43 -29.85 59.95 45.49
C SER A 43 -28.42 60.10 44.96
N ALA A 44 -28.07 59.43 43.86
CA ALA A 44 -26.77 59.56 43.22
C ALA A 44 -26.54 60.97 42.65
N GLN A 45 -27.59 61.62 42.13
CA GLN A 45 -27.54 62.98 41.61
C GLN A 45 -27.33 64.01 42.74
N GLU A 46 -28.05 63.87 43.86
CA GLU A 46 -27.89 64.71 45.06
C GLU A 46 -26.49 64.57 45.67
N ALA A 47 -25.91 63.36 45.62
CA ALA A 47 -24.54 63.09 46.08
C ALA A 47 -23.46 63.52 45.06
N GLY A 48 -23.83 64.06 43.89
CA GLY A 48 -22.87 64.43 42.84
C GLY A 48 -22.11 63.23 42.24
N ALA A 49 -22.66 62.02 42.38
CA ALA A 49 -22.00 60.76 42.03
C ALA A 49 -22.31 60.26 40.60
N LEU A 50 -23.05 61.03 39.79
CA LEU A 50 -23.34 60.72 38.40
C LEU A 50 -22.31 61.41 37.49
N SER A 51 -21.58 60.62 36.71
CA SER A 51 -20.63 61.09 35.72
C SER A 51 -20.75 60.27 34.43
N ASN A 52 -20.53 60.93 33.29
CA ASN A 52 -20.36 60.27 32.00
C ASN A 52 -18.89 59.87 31.75
N GLU A 53 -18.03 60.11 32.72
CA GLU A 53 -16.59 59.92 32.63
C GLU A 53 -16.10 59.10 33.83
N LEU A 54 -15.26 58.10 33.55
CA LEU A 54 -14.56 57.33 34.56
C LEU A 54 -13.14 57.89 34.73
N ILE A 55 -12.84 58.41 35.91
CA ILE A 55 -11.50 58.89 36.24
C ILE A 55 -10.69 57.70 36.80
N VAL A 56 -9.57 57.40 36.16
CA VAL A 56 -8.63 56.36 36.59
C VAL A 56 -7.28 56.97 36.92
N SER A 57 -6.63 56.53 37.99
CA SER A 57 -5.32 57.04 38.41
C SER A 57 -4.20 56.02 38.18
N CYS A 58 -3.07 56.48 37.66
CA CYS A 58 -1.89 55.62 37.53
C CYS A 58 -1.22 55.44 38.89
N GLN A 59 -1.03 54.19 39.33
CA GLN A 59 -0.36 53.90 40.60
C GLN A 59 1.11 54.35 40.64
N MET A 60 1.77 54.45 39.48
CA MET A 60 3.19 54.81 39.38
C MET A 60 3.44 56.31 39.29
N HIS A 61 2.65 57.02 38.48
CA HIS A 61 2.85 58.46 38.22
C HIS A 61 1.83 59.36 38.92
N GLN A 62 0.81 58.79 39.57
CA GLN A 62 -0.26 59.50 40.28
C GLN A 62 -1.01 60.53 39.40
N ASN A 63 -0.97 60.36 38.08
CA ASN A 63 -1.74 61.16 37.14
C ASN A 63 -3.13 60.54 36.93
N GLU A 64 -4.11 61.42 36.74
CA GLU A 64 -5.49 61.05 36.47
C GLU A 64 -5.75 61.04 34.96
N GLN A 65 -6.48 60.04 34.49
CA GLN A 65 -6.90 59.87 33.11
C GLN A 65 -8.41 59.77 33.07
N ILE A 66 -9.02 60.49 32.12
CA ILE A 66 -10.47 60.52 31.95
C ILE A 66 -10.86 59.57 30.81
N ILE A 67 -11.67 58.57 31.14
CA ILE A 67 -12.15 57.54 30.22
C ILE A 67 -13.64 57.78 29.93
N ARG A 68 -13.97 57.98 28.65
CA ARG A 68 -15.34 58.17 28.17
C ARG A 68 -15.84 56.99 27.34
N ASP A 69 -14.95 56.40 26.55
CA ASP A 69 -15.26 55.28 25.67
C ASP A 69 -14.26 54.12 25.83
N PRO A 70 -14.57 52.91 25.34
CA PRO A 70 -13.65 51.78 25.44
C PRO A 70 -12.30 51.99 24.75
N SER A 71 -12.23 52.77 23.67
CA SER A 71 -10.99 53.05 22.94
C SER A 71 -10.06 53.98 23.71
N ASP A 72 -10.58 54.77 24.65
CA ASP A 72 -9.77 55.54 25.60
C ASP A 72 -8.87 54.62 26.46
N PHE A 73 -9.29 53.39 26.77
CA PHE A 73 -8.40 52.44 27.48
C PHE A 73 -7.20 52.03 26.62
N GLU A 74 -7.38 51.83 25.32
CA GLU A 74 -6.31 51.43 24.40
C GLU A 74 -5.33 52.57 24.06
N THR A 75 -5.79 53.81 24.17
CA THR A 75 -5.02 55.01 23.85
C THR A 75 -4.34 55.63 25.07
N LYS A 76 -5.04 55.71 26.21
CA LYS A 76 -4.55 56.35 27.46
C LYS A 76 -3.99 55.36 28.49
N CYS A 77 -4.45 54.11 28.47
CA CYS A 77 -4.14 53.10 29.49
C CYS A 77 -3.68 51.76 28.91
N ARG A 78 -3.00 51.78 27.76
CA ARG A 78 -2.74 50.60 26.91
C ARG A 78 -2.10 49.41 27.65
N GLU A 79 -1.18 49.69 28.56
CA GLU A 79 -0.39 48.66 29.28
C GLU A 79 -0.74 48.62 30.79
N GLY A 80 -1.92 49.10 31.16
CA GLY A 80 -2.41 49.16 32.55
C GLY A 80 -1.83 50.31 33.38
N GLY A 81 -0.88 51.09 32.85
CA GLY A 81 -0.44 52.37 33.39
C GLY A 81 -0.80 53.53 32.45
N CYS A 82 -0.43 54.77 32.80
CA CYS A 82 -0.67 55.94 31.95
C CYS A 82 0.19 55.97 30.67
N ASP A 83 -0.10 56.91 29.79
CA ASP A 83 0.59 57.18 28.53
C ASP A 83 2.03 57.72 28.65
N VAL A 84 2.46 58.13 29.85
CA VAL A 84 3.82 58.59 30.11
C VAL A 84 4.85 57.49 29.80
N PRO A 85 5.94 57.78 29.06
CA PRO A 85 7.00 56.81 28.76
C PRO A 85 7.62 56.20 30.01
N CYS A 86 7.92 54.90 29.98
CA CYS A 86 8.61 54.25 31.09
C CYS A 86 10.09 54.68 31.17
N ASN A 87 10.54 55.07 32.37
CA ASN A 87 11.94 55.42 32.64
C ASN A 87 12.81 54.23 33.09
N GLY A 88 12.26 53.01 33.09
CA GLY A 88 13.00 51.79 33.44
C GLY A 88 14.12 51.47 32.45
N ARG A 89 15.22 50.89 32.96
CA ARG A 89 16.30 50.34 32.12
C ARG A 89 16.24 48.81 32.13
N LEU A 90 16.36 48.23 30.95
CA LEU A 90 16.49 46.78 30.76
C LEU A 90 17.89 46.31 31.17
N GLU A 91 18.10 45.01 31.34
CA GLU A 91 19.42 44.42 31.68
C GLU A 91 20.53 44.82 30.70
N CYS A 92 20.20 44.97 29.42
CA CYS A 92 21.15 45.41 28.39
C CYS A 92 21.55 46.91 28.50
N GLY A 93 21.02 47.65 29.46
CA GLY A 93 21.27 49.08 29.69
C GLY A 93 20.37 50.04 28.89
N HIS A 94 19.63 49.55 27.89
CA HIS A 94 18.70 50.36 27.11
C HIS A 94 17.44 50.73 27.90
N GLN A 95 16.94 51.95 27.68
CA GLN A 95 15.65 52.40 28.21
C GLN A 95 14.48 51.59 27.61
N CYS A 96 13.50 51.28 28.46
CA CYS A 96 12.25 50.68 28.07
C CYS A 96 11.52 51.54 27.02
N ILE A 97 10.97 50.90 25.98
CA ILE A 97 10.26 51.59 24.89
C ILE A 97 8.74 51.63 25.10
N LYS A 98 8.24 50.98 26.15
CA LYS A 98 6.81 50.94 26.47
C LYS A 98 6.39 52.20 27.26
N PRO A 99 5.12 52.62 27.16
CA PRO A 99 4.52 53.55 28.12
C PRO A 99 4.48 52.91 29.52
N CYS A 100 4.05 53.65 30.53
CA CYS A 100 3.92 53.17 31.90
C CYS A 100 3.10 51.87 31.92
N HIS A 101 3.66 50.84 32.56
CA HIS A 101 3.09 49.50 32.60
C HIS A 101 3.22 48.92 34.00
N VAL A 102 2.30 48.02 34.35
CA VAL A 102 2.21 47.43 35.70
C VAL A 102 2.63 45.96 35.76
N GLU A 103 2.62 45.25 34.63
CA GLU A 103 2.87 43.81 34.58
C GLU A 103 4.35 43.43 34.79
N ASP A 104 5.31 44.24 34.32
CA ASP A 104 6.75 43.99 34.46
C ASP A 104 7.50 45.20 35.02
N MET A 105 7.08 45.70 36.17
CA MET A 105 7.70 46.88 36.82
C MET A 105 9.23 46.78 36.95
N ASN A 106 9.75 45.56 37.16
CA ASN A 106 11.19 45.31 37.34
C ASN A 106 11.93 45.03 36.03
N HIS A 107 11.27 45.05 34.87
CA HIS A 107 11.90 44.86 33.55
C HIS A 107 12.72 43.58 33.43
N THR A 108 12.24 42.52 34.08
CA THR A 108 12.90 41.19 34.10
C THR A 108 12.44 40.30 32.95
N ILE A 109 11.29 40.62 32.35
CA ILE A 109 10.66 39.83 31.29
C ILE A 109 10.84 40.54 29.94
N GLN A 110 10.77 41.87 29.91
CA GLN A 110 10.88 42.65 28.68
C GLN A 110 12.26 42.53 28.02
N LYS A 111 12.25 42.05 26.77
CA LYS A 111 13.44 41.95 25.93
C LYS A 111 13.66 43.22 25.12
N CYS A 112 14.91 43.63 24.97
CA CYS A 112 15.25 44.84 24.23
C CYS A 112 15.09 44.68 22.71
N LEU A 113 14.10 45.34 22.12
CA LEU A 113 13.84 45.31 20.68
C LEU A 113 14.69 46.28 19.84
N LYS A 114 15.58 47.06 20.47
CA LYS A 114 16.53 47.90 19.72
C LYS A 114 17.49 47.02 18.91
N ARG A 115 17.92 47.51 17.75
CA ARG A 115 18.94 46.83 16.94
C ARG A 115 20.24 46.70 17.73
N CYS A 116 20.94 45.59 17.55
CA CYS A 116 22.24 45.40 18.16
C CYS A 116 23.29 46.33 17.53
N GLU A 117 23.98 47.13 18.34
CA GLU A 117 25.04 48.05 17.89
C GLU A 117 26.40 47.36 17.65
N ARG A 118 26.49 46.05 17.94
CA ARG A 118 27.74 45.29 17.80
C ARG A 118 28.04 45.04 16.33
N LYS A 119 29.32 45.08 15.98
CA LYS A 119 29.84 44.68 14.66
C LYS A 119 30.29 43.22 14.67
N CYS A 120 30.21 42.54 13.54
CA CYS A 120 30.73 41.18 13.43
C CYS A 120 32.26 41.17 13.53
N LYS A 121 32.82 40.04 14.00
CA LYS A 121 34.26 39.87 14.24
C LYS A 121 35.11 39.71 12.96
N SER A 122 34.48 39.64 11.80
CA SER A 122 35.20 39.49 10.53
C SER A 122 35.86 40.81 10.11
N GLU A 123 36.78 40.73 9.15
CA GLU A 123 37.41 41.89 8.50
C GLU A 123 36.42 42.92 7.94
N PHE A 124 35.20 42.50 7.60
CA PHE A 124 34.15 43.37 7.05
C PHE A 124 33.43 44.23 8.10
N GLN A 125 33.60 43.92 9.40
CA GLN A 125 33.05 44.68 10.54
C GLN A 125 31.60 45.17 10.37
N ARG A 126 30.73 44.31 9.84
CA ARG A 126 29.35 44.68 9.48
C ARG A 126 28.47 44.83 10.72
N PRO A 127 27.49 45.75 10.71
CA PRO A 127 26.53 45.90 11.79
C PRO A 127 25.66 44.64 11.94
N CYS A 128 25.37 44.25 13.18
CA CYS A 128 24.51 43.12 13.48
C CYS A 128 23.04 43.44 13.13
N LEU A 129 22.36 42.50 12.47
CA LEU A 129 20.95 42.67 12.08
C LEU A 129 19.97 42.16 13.15
N LYS A 130 20.48 41.57 14.23
CA LYS A 130 19.69 40.97 15.31
C LYS A 130 19.25 42.01 16.36
N GLY A 131 18.25 41.66 17.16
CA GLY A 131 17.85 42.45 18.32
C GLY A 131 18.94 42.46 19.39
N CYS A 132 18.99 43.50 20.22
CA CYS A 132 20.00 43.65 21.28
C CYS A 132 20.00 42.47 22.27
N TRP A 133 18.80 41.93 22.55
CA TRP A 133 18.64 40.77 23.43
C TRP A 133 19.16 39.45 22.83
N GLU A 134 19.35 39.40 21.52
CA GLU A 134 19.75 38.17 20.83
C GLU A 134 21.28 38.01 20.84
N PRO A 135 21.80 36.79 21.05
CA PRO A 135 23.21 36.52 20.85
C PRO A 135 23.57 36.73 19.37
N CYS A 136 24.52 37.63 19.11
CA CYS A 136 24.91 38.01 17.74
C CYS A 136 25.33 36.79 16.92
N GLY A 137 26.16 35.90 17.49
CA GLY A 137 26.71 34.74 16.79
C GLY A 137 27.49 35.13 15.52
N ASP A 138 27.55 34.21 14.57
CA ASP A 138 28.26 34.38 13.32
C ASP A 138 27.48 35.21 12.28
N CYS A 139 28.22 35.95 11.46
CA CYS A 139 27.63 36.83 10.46
C CYS A 139 27.27 36.08 9.18
N ASN A 140 25.98 35.82 8.98
CA ASN A 140 25.44 35.08 7.82
C ASN A 140 25.22 35.93 6.56
N VAL A 141 25.81 37.13 6.49
CA VAL A 141 25.76 37.97 5.29
C VAL A 141 26.73 37.40 4.25
N LYS A 142 26.30 37.25 3.00
CA LYS A 142 27.18 36.85 1.90
C LYS A 142 28.04 38.03 1.44
N VAL A 143 29.34 37.82 1.31
CA VAL A 143 30.32 38.83 0.90
C VAL A 143 31.27 38.24 -0.13
N GLN A 144 31.81 39.07 -1.00
CA GLN A 144 32.81 38.68 -1.98
C GLN A 144 34.18 38.61 -1.30
N LYS A 145 34.87 37.47 -1.42
CA LYS A 145 36.21 37.23 -0.86
C LYS A 145 37.15 36.76 -1.96
N ILE A 146 38.44 37.07 -1.80
CA ILE A 146 39.51 36.55 -2.65
C ILE A 146 40.09 35.33 -1.93
N LEU A 147 39.99 34.16 -2.56
CA LEU A 147 40.52 32.90 -2.03
C LEU A 147 42.06 32.86 -2.15
N PRO A 148 42.77 31.98 -1.41
CA PRO A 148 44.22 31.82 -1.56
C PRO A 148 44.68 31.49 -2.99
N CYS A 149 43.81 30.90 -3.81
CA CYS A 149 44.05 30.66 -5.23
C CYS A 149 43.80 31.89 -6.13
N ASN A 150 43.62 33.08 -5.54
CA ASN A 150 43.37 34.37 -6.18
C ASN A 150 42.04 34.47 -6.97
N HIS A 151 41.15 33.50 -6.84
CA HIS A 151 39.80 33.56 -7.40
C HIS A 151 38.82 34.25 -6.45
N GLN A 152 37.83 34.92 -7.03
CA GLN A 152 36.78 35.60 -6.27
C GLN A 152 35.60 34.65 -6.05
N LYS A 153 35.08 34.60 -4.82
CA LYS A 153 33.87 33.84 -4.50
C LYS A 153 32.99 34.60 -3.51
N ILE A 154 31.67 34.50 -3.71
CA ILE A 154 30.67 35.04 -2.79
C ILE A 154 30.32 33.95 -1.77
N ASP A 155 30.64 34.18 -0.50
CA ASP A 155 30.37 33.23 0.58
C ASP A 155 30.05 33.95 1.91
N TYR A 156 29.67 33.20 2.96
CA TYR A 156 29.29 33.78 4.24
C TYR A 156 30.43 34.55 4.91
N CYS A 157 30.10 35.68 5.53
CA CYS A 157 31.05 36.62 6.11
C CYS A 157 31.95 35.99 7.20
N TYR A 158 31.43 35.04 7.99
CA TYR A 158 32.17 34.37 9.05
C TYR A 158 33.21 33.33 8.56
N LEU A 159 33.08 32.84 7.32
CA LEU A 159 33.96 31.78 6.80
C LEU A 159 35.33 32.34 6.41
N ASP A 160 36.40 31.78 6.95
CA ASP A 160 37.77 32.13 6.52
C ASP A 160 37.99 31.77 5.03
N PRO A 161 38.52 32.68 4.18
CA PRO A 161 38.85 32.38 2.78
C PRO A 161 39.66 31.10 2.55
N ILE A 162 40.50 30.69 3.51
CA ILE A 162 41.31 29.46 3.43
C ILE A 162 40.44 28.21 3.44
N ASN A 163 39.32 28.24 4.17
CA ASN A 163 38.41 27.10 4.32
C ASN A 163 37.36 27.03 3.20
N VAL A 164 37.37 27.99 2.27
CA VAL A 164 36.39 28.08 1.21
C VAL A 164 36.93 27.43 -0.06
N GLN A 165 36.28 26.34 -0.49
CA GLN A 165 36.63 25.65 -1.73
C GLN A 165 36.33 26.53 -2.96
N CYS A 166 37.29 26.57 -3.88
CA CYS A 166 37.16 27.24 -5.16
C CYS A 166 36.40 26.36 -6.16
N ILE A 167 35.52 26.98 -6.96
CA ILE A 167 34.71 26.31 -7.98
C ILE A 167 35.26 26.48 -9.40
N GLU A 168 36.28 27.33 -9.57
CA GLU A 168 36.94 27.53 -10.86
C GLU A 168 37.74 26.29 -11.25
N ASP A 169 37.87 26.08 -12.56
CA ASP A 169 38.64 24.96 -13.11
C ASP A 169 40.13 25.13 -12.88
N CYS A 170 40.84 24.02 -12.68
CA CYS A 170 42.28 24.06 -12.49
C CYS A 170 43.00 24.44 -13.79
N GLN A 171 43.77 25.53 -13.77
CA GLN A 171 44.54 25.99 -14.93
C GLN A 171 45.87 25.24 -15.16
N LYS A 172 46.13 24.15 -14.41
CA LYS A 172 47.38 23.37 -14.57
C LYS A 172 47.29 22.40 -15.74
N ILE A 173 48.41 22.22 -16.43
CA ILE A 173 48.56 21.26 -17.53
C ILE A 173 49.25 19.99 -16.99
N LEU A 174 48.70 18.82 -17.30
CA LEU A 174 49.26 17.52 -16.93
C LEU A 174 50.54 17.21 -17.72
N SER A 175 51.34 16.24 -17.28
CA SER A 175 52.57 15.83 -17.98
C SER A 175 52.35 15.31 -19.40
N CYS A 176 51.12 14.93 -19.75
CA CYS A 176 50.73 14.55 -21.11
C CYS A 176 50.31 15.74 -22.00
N GLY A 177 50.43 16.98 -21.52
CA GLY A 177 50.06 18.19 -22.26
C GLY A 177 48.57 18.57 -22.22
N HIS A 178 47.71 17.80 -21.56
CA HIS A 178 46.28 18.08 -21.46
C HIS A 178 45.92 18.91 -20.21
N PRO A 179 44.87 19.75 -20.25
CA PRO A 179 44.43 20.52 -19.09
C PRO A 179 43.88 19.62 -17.98
N CYS A 180 44.12 20.02 -16.72
CA CYS A 180 43.56 19.35 -15.55
C CYS A 180 42.03 19.53 -15.51
N LYS A 181 41.28 18.44 -15.33
CA LYS A 181 39.81 18.47 -15.17
C LYS A 181 39.35 18.56 -13.71
N GLU A 182 40.27 18.77 -12.77
CA GLU A 182 39.94 18.92 -11.35
C GLU A 182 39.71 20.41 -11.00
N ARG A 183 39.11 20.68 -9.84
CA ARG A 183 38.83 22.06 -9.38
C ARG A 183 40.06 22.73 -8.78
N CYS A 184 40.13 24.05 -8.90
CA CYS A 184 41.18 24.86 -8.32
C CYS A 184 41.22 24.73 -6.78
N GLY A 185 42.41 24.66 -6.19
CA GLY A 185 42.60 24.46 -4.74
C GLY A 185 42.60 23.00 -4.27
N GLY A 186 42.23 22.04 -5.13
CA GLY A 186 42.35 20.60 -4.86
C GLY A 186 43.67 19.99 -5.36
N GLU A 187 43.92 18.72 -4.99
CA GLU A 187 45.01 17.93 -5.55
C GLU A 187 44.72 17.57 -7.01
N CYS A 188 45.65 17.88 -7.91
CA CYS A 188 45.49 17.57 -9.33
C CYS A 188 45.68 16.07 -9.60
N THR A 189 44.84 15.48 -10.45
CA THR A 189 45.03 14.10 -10.91
C THR A 189 46.36 13.93 -11.66
N ARG A 190 47.06 12.82 -11.42
CA ARG A 190 48.24 12.43 -12.23
C ARG A 190 47.86 11.66 -13.50
N PHE A 191 46.60 11.24 -13.61
CA PHE A 191 46.10 10.45 -14.72
C PHE A 191 45.19 11.28 -15.62
N CYS A 192 45.52 11.29 -16.91
CA CYS A 192 44.74 11.98 -17.93
C CYS A 192 43.49 11.16 -18.29
N LYS A 193 42.31 11.78 -18.14
CA LYS A 193 41.01 11.21 -18.52
C LYS A 193 40.63 11.52 -19.98
N GLU A 194 41.51 12.15 -20.76
CA GLU A 194 41.21 12.42 -22.17
C GLU A 194 41.17 11.14 -23.00
N ILE A 195 40.16 11.09 -23.85
CA ILE A 195 39.94 10.06 -24.84
C ILE A 195 40.81 10.42 -26.03
N VAL A 196 41.89 9.66 -26.24
CA VAL A 196 42.75 9.79 -27.42
C VAL A 196 42.72 8.47 -28.18
N GLU A 197 42.54 8.55 -29.49
CA GLU A 197 42.60 7.39 -30.38
C GLU A 197 44.05 6.94 -30.55
N ARG A 198 44.34 5.69 -30.18
CA ARG A 198 45.65 5.06 -30.39
C ARG A 198 45.46 3.68 -31.00
N GLN A 199 46.27 3.30 -31.98
CA GLN A 199 46.27 1.93 -32.50
C GLN A 199 47.07 1.00 -31.58
N LEU A 200 46.49 -0.14 -31.20
CA LEU A 200 47.17 -1.17 -30.42
C LEU A 200 48.14 -1.95 -31.34
N PRO A 201 49.44 -2.03 -31.02
CA PRO A 201 50.44 -2.62 -31.92
C PRO A 201 50.25 -4.13 -32.18
N GLU A 202 49.65 -4.88 -31.25
CA GLU A 202 49.47 -6.33 -31.39
C GLU A 202 48.31 -6.76 -32.29
N CYS A 203 47.29 -5.91 -32.46
CA CYS A 203 46.07 -6.28 -33.21
C CYS A 203 45.58 -5.21 -34.19
N GLY A 204 46.20 -4.03 -34.22
CA GLY A 204 45.85 -2.92 -35.11
C GLY A 204 44.54 -2.19 -34.76
N HIS A 205 43.80 -2.64 -33.74
CA HIS A 205 42.55 -2.01 -33.32
C HIS A 205 42.78 -0.73 -32.50
N THR A 206 41.85 0.22 -32.63
CA THR A 206 41.91 1.50 -31.90
C THR A 206 41.46 1.34 -30.45
N ALA A 207 42.25 1.87 -29.52
CA ALA A 207 41.91 2.01 -28.12
C ALA A 207 41.90 3.49 -27.70
N MET A 208 40.99 3.82 -26.78
CA MET A 208 40.65 5.18 -26.42
C MET A 208 41.08 5.55 -24.98
N LYS A 209 42.40 5.70 -24.71
CA LYS A 209 42.89 6.14 -23.38
C LYS A 209 44.26 6.84 -23.43
N CYS A 210 44.34 8.06 -22.89
CA CYS A 210 45.60 8.79 -22.80
C CYS A 210 46.49 8.35 -21.62
N GLY A 211 45.89 8.12 -20.44
CA GLY A 211 46.58 7.91 -19.16
C GLY A 211 47.08 6.48 -18.86
N GLU A 212 46.83 5.50 -19.72
CA GLU A 212 47.30 4.11 -19.54
C GLU A 212 48.45 3.80 -20.52
N LYS A 213 49.42 3.00 -20.08
CA LYS A 213 50.47 2.48 -20.96
C LYS A 213 49.81 1.57 -22.00
N ILE A 214 50.15 1.74 -23.29
CA ILE A 214 49.55 0.97 -24.40
C ILE A 214 49.62 -0.55 -24.15
N ALA A 215 50.73 -1.03 -23.58
CA ALA A 215 50.93 -2.46 -23.25
C ALA A 215 49.95 -3.05 -22.23
N SER A 216 49.26 -2.24 -21.41
CA SER A 216 48.26 -2.73 -20.44
C SER A 216 46.83 -2.75 -20.98
N ILE A 217 46.60 -2.22 -22.19
CA ILE A 217 45.26 -2.05 -22.72
C ILE A 217 44.82 -3.33 -23.44
N LYS A 218 43.83 -4.02 -22.88
CA LYS A 218 43.17 -5.16 -23.53
C LYS A 218 42.26 -4.67 -24.65
N CYS A 219 42.36 -5.30 -25.82
CA CYS A 219 41.51 -4.98 -26.97
C CYS A 219 40.08 -5.50 -26.79
N ASN A 220 39.11 -4.59 -26.75
CA ASN A 220 37.67 -4.88 -26.60
C ASN A 220 36.91 -4.94 -27.94
N THR A 221 37.60 -4.95 -29.08
CA THR A 221 36.94 -5.12 -30.39
C THR A 221 36.35 -6.52 -30.51
N ALA A 222 35.08 -6.62 -30.88
CA ALA A 222 34.41 -7.88 -31.15
C ALA A 222 34.95 -8.50 -32.45
N VAL A 223 35.40 -9.74 -32.38
CA VAL A 223 35.94 -10.52 -33.49
C VAL A 223 35.44 -11.96 -33.42
N ILE A 224 35.26 -12.61 -34.57
CA ILE A 224 34.87 -14.02 -34.63
C ILE A 224 36.12 -14.89 -34.39
N LYS A 225 36.12 -15.68 -33.31
CA LYS A 225 37.20 -16.64 -33.03
C LYS A 225 36.67 -18.07 -33.07
N LYS A 226 37.52 -19.00 -33.53
CA LYS A 226 37.22 -20.44 -33.57
C LYS A 226 37.78 -21.12 -32.33
N TRP A 227 36.93 -21.80 -31.56
CA TRP A 227 37.37 -22.58 -30.40
C TRP A 227 38.05 -23.87 -30.86
N PRO A 228 39.32 -24.13 -30.49
CA PRO A 228 40.10 -25.23 -31.05
C PRO A 228 39.54 -26.62 -30.69
N LEU A 229 39.00 -26.77 -29.48
CA LEU A 229 38.51 -28.05 -28.96
C LEU A 229 37.17 -28.51 -29.55
N CYS A 230 36.29 -27.58 -29.94
CA CYS A 230 34.95 -27.88 -30.43
C CYS A 230 34.67 -27.35 -31.84
N LYS A 231 35.63 -26.63 -32.44
CA LYS A 231 35.57 -26.01 -33.78
C LYS A 231 34.44 -24.98 -33.98
N HIS A 232 33.70 -24.61 -32.93
CA HIS A 232 32.67 -23.57 -32.99
C HIS A 232 33.29 -22.19 -33.18
N SER A 233 32.68 -21.38 -34.04
CA SER A 233 33.02 -19.97 -34.23
C SER A 233 32.08 -19.11 -33.41
N VAL A 234 32.61 -18.31 -32.48
CA VAL A 234 31.81 -17.39 -31.66
C VAL A 234 32.41 -15.99 -31.69
N GLU A 235 31.55 -15.00 -31.76
CA GLU A 235 31.92 -13.60 -31.58
C GLU A 235 32.39 -13.35 -30.14
N THR A 236 33.60 -12.84 -29.97
CA THR A 236 34.20 -12.55 -28.68
C THR A 236 35.21 -11.41 -28.80
N PHE A 237 35.69 -10.89 -27.67
CA PHE A 237 36.69 -9.82 -27.69
C PHE A 237 38.04 -10.28 -28.24
N CYS A 238 38.74 -9.40 -28.95
CA CYS A 238 40.07 -9.64 -29.48
C CYS A 238 41.07 -10.06 -28.39
N SER A 239 40.97 -9.50 -27.18
CA SER A 239 41.80 -9.91 -26.04
C SER A 239 41.43 -11.27 -25.41
N SER A 240 40.31 -11.89 -25.79
CA SER A 240 39.86 -13.15 -25.18
C SER A 240 40.78 -14.31 -25.55
N ASN A 241 41.24 -15.05 -24.55
CA ASN A 241 41.99 -16.30 -24.73
C ASN A 241 41.02 -17.48 -24.92
N VAL A 242 40.81 -17.90 -26.17
CA VAL A 242 39.88 -19.00 -26.52
C VAL A 242 40.38 -20.40 -26.17
N THR A 243 41.67 -20.56 -25.86
CA THR A 243 42.21 -21.84 -25.38
C THR A 243 41.97 -22.06 -23.89
N ALA A 244 41.89 -20.97 -23.11
CA ALA A 244 41.64 -21.03 -21.67
C ALA A 244 40.14 -20.95 -21.32
N LEU A 245 39.30 -20.42 -22.21
CA LEU A 245 37.88 -20.19 -21.93
C LEU A 245 36.98 -21.32 -22.45
N PRO A 246 35.98 -21.77 -21.67
CA PRO A 246 35.01 -22.75 -22.13
C PRO A 246 34.20 -22.19 -23.30
N CYS A 247 33.90 -23.04 -24.29
CA CYS A 247 33.13 -22.62 -25.45
C CYS A 247 31.71 -22.16 -25.06
N PRO A 248 31.30 -20.93 -25.41
CA PRO A 248 29.98 -20.41 -25.08
C PRO A 248 28.90 -20.84 -26.10
N TYR A 249 29.25 -21.52 -27.19
CA TYR A 249 28.30 -21.95 -28.22
C TYR A 249 27.17 -22.83 -27.61
N PRO A 250 25.89 -22.61 -27.96
CA PRO A 250 24.77 -23.36 -27.39
C PRO A 250 24.85 -24.85 -27.71
N CYS A 251 24.49 -25.72 -26.76
CA CYS A 251 24.60 -27.16 -26.95
C CYS A 251 23.44 -27.75 -27.77
N ASN A 252 22.19 -27.40 -27.43
CA ASN A 252 20.96 -27.78 -28.15
C ASN A 252 20.75 -29.28 -28.44
N MET A 253 21.47 -30.18 -27.80
CA MET A 253 21.27 -31.63 -27.95
C MET A 253 20.04 -32.10 -27.16
N VAL A 254 19.31 -33.07 -27.69
CA VAL A 254 18.20 -33.74 -27.00
C VAL A 254 18.76 -34.66 -25.91
N LEU A 255 18.29 -34.49 -24.68
CA LEU A 255 18.71 -35.29 -23.53
C LEU A 255 18.01 -36.67 -23.55
N PRO A 256 18.74 -37.79 -23.46
CA PRO A 256 18.17 -39.13 -23.62
C PRO A 256 17.18 -39.51 -22.51
N ASP A 257 17.36 -39.00 -21.28
CA ASP A 257 16.52 -39.39 -20.13
C ASP A 257 15.16 -38.65 -20.06
N CYS A 258 14.99 -37.58 -20.84
CA CYS A 258 13.81 -36.73 -20.75
C CYS A 258 13.37 -36.04 -22.03
N GLU A 259 14.04 -36.28 -23.15
CA GLU A 259 13.73 -35.75 -24.49
C GLU A 259 13.73 -34.22 -24.62
N HIS A 260 14.16 -33.50 -23.57
CA HIS A 260 14.32 -32.05 -23.56
C HIS A 260 15.62 -31.59 -24.25
N LEU A 261 15.59 -30.41 -24.86
CA LEU A 261 16.78 -29.75 -25.41
C LEU A 261 17.70 -29.22 -24.30
N CYS A 262 18.99 -29.53 -24.39
CA CYS A 262 19.99 -29.05 -23.44
C CYS A 262 20.22 -27.54 -23.58
N LYS A 263 19.78 -26.78 -22.57
CA LYS A 263 20.01 -25.32 -22.43
C LYS A 263 21.44 -24.93 -21.99
N GLY A 264 22.37 -25.88 -22.03
CA GLY A 264 23.78 -25.65 -21.69
C GLY A 264 24.59 -25.09 -22.85
N THR A 265 25.86 -24.75 -22.59
CA THR A 265 26.85 -24.42 -23.63
C THR A 265 27.77 -25.60 -23.90
N CYS A 266 28.38 -25.64 -25.08
CA CYS A 266 29.32 -26.67 -25.51
C CYS A 266 30.45 -26.88 -24.48
N GLY A 267 31.01 -25.80 -23.93
CA GLY A 267 32.05 -25.87 -22.89
C GLY A 267 31.57 -26.50 -21.58
N LYS A 268 30.36 -26.15 -21.12
CA LYS A 268 29.77 -26.77 -19.91
C LYS A 268 29.39 -28.23 -20.15
N CYS A 269 28.95 -28.55 -21.36
CA CYS A 269 28.54 -29.91 -21.73
C CYS A 269 29.71 -30.81 -22.12
N ARG A 270 30.97 -30.35 -21.96
CA ARG A 270 32.20 -31.04 -22.39
C ARG A 270 32.09 -31.58 -23.82
N ASN A 271 31.64 -30.74 -24.75
CA ASN A 271 31.34 -31.09 -26.14
C ASN A 271 30.28 -32.19 -26.31
N GLY A 272 29.24 -32.17 -25.48
CA GLY A 272 28.13 -33.13 -25.54
C GLY A 272 28.40 -34.48 -24.86
N ARG A 273 29.53 -34.62 -24.13
CA ARG A 273 29.85 -35.85 -23.38
C ARG A 273 29.16 -35.91 -22.02
N LEU A 274 28.94 -34.76 -21.39
CA LEU A 274 28.30 -34.68 -20.07
C LEU A 274 27.42 -33.44 -20.03
N HIS A 275 26.14 -33.61 -20.29
CA HIS A 275 25.18 -32.51 -20.24
C HIS A 275 24.93 -32.04 -18.80
N ILE A 276 24.57 -30.77 -18.68
CA ILE A 276 24.06 -30.22 -17.43
C ILE A 276 22.68 -30.84 -17.10
N PRO A 277 22.28 -30.91 -15.81
CA PRO A 277 20.97 -31.42 -15.43
C PRO A 277 19.84 -30.65 -16.12
N CYS A 278 18.81 -31.38 -16.57
CA CYS A 278 17.66 -30.77 -17.23
C CYS A 278 16.93 -29.78 -16.31
N SER A 279 16.68 -28.57 -16.82
CA SER A 279 15.95 -27.52 -16.13
C SER A 279 14.49 -27.39 -16.56
N GLU A 280 14.03 -28.20 -17.52
CA GLU A 280 12.63 -28.18 -17.97
C GLU A 280 11.70 -28.77 -16.92
N SER A 281 10.42 -28.39 -17.01
CA SER A 281 9.36 -29.03 -16.23
C SER A 281 9.12 -30.45 -16.71
N CYS A 282 8.90 -31.39 -15.77
CA CYS A 282 8.82 -32.81 -16.09
C CYS A 282 7.59 -33.18 -16.93
N LYS A 283 6.44 -32.53 -16.72
CA LYS A 283 5.16 -32.74 -17.43
C LYS A 283 4.66 -34.19 -17.52
N LYS A 284 5.25 -35.13 -16.77
CA LYS A 284 4.76 -36.52 -16.66
C LYS A 284 3.41 -36.53 -15.96
N ILE A 285 2.47 -37.30 -16.48
CA ILE A 285 1.13 -37.49 -15.90
C ILE A 285 1.21 -38.62 -14.87
N PHE A 286 0.74 -38.36 -13.64
CA PHE A 286 0.64 -39.39 -12.58
C PHE A 286 -0.56 -40.32 -12.83
N LEU A 287 -0.64 -41.45 -12.12
CA LEU A 287 -1.82 -42.36 -12.17
C LEU A 287 -3.12 -41.68 -11.73
N CYS A 288 -3.03 -40.61 -10.95
CA CYS A 288 -4.17 -39.77 -10.57
C CYS A 288 -4.47 -38.66 -11.60
N GLU A 289 -3.95 -38.80 -12.83
CA GLU A 289 -4.13 -37.90 -13.97
C GLU A 289 -3.62 -36.46 -13.79
N HIS A 290 -2.92 -36.17 -12.69
CA HIS A 290 -2.30 -34.87 -12.44
C HIS A 290 -0.91 -34.76 -13.08
N GLU A 291 -0.59 -33.61 -13.67
CA GLU A 291 0.72 -33.32 -14.25
C GLU A 291 1.79 -33.00 -13.19
N CYS A 292 3.01 -33.51 -13.40
CA CYS A 292 4.15 -33.21 -12.55
C CYS A 292 4.74 -31.81 -12.82
N GLU A 293 4.65 -30.93 -11.82
CA GLU A 293 5.16 -29.56 -11.86
C GLU A 293 6.65 -29.42 -11.46
N THR A 294 7.33 -30.53 -11.17
CA THR A 294 8.73 -30.47 -10.73
C THR A 294 9.72 -30.43 -11.90
N LYS A 295 10.97 -30.03 -11.61
CA LYS A 295 12.07 -30.04 -12.58
C LYS A 295 12.41 -31.47 -12.98
N CYS A 296 12.62 -31.70 -14.27
CA CYS A 296 12.88 -33.03 -14.83
C CYS A 296 14.15 -33.72 -14.28
N SER A 297 15.14 -32.95 -13.82
CA SER A 297 16.35 -33.49 -13.19
C SER A 297 16.13 -34.08 -11.79
N LYS A 298 14.91 -34.00 -11.24
CA LYS A 298 14.55 -34.56 -9.94
C LYS A 298 13.62 -35.75 -10.12
N VAL A 299 13.71 -36.72 -9.20
CA VAL A 299 12.73 -37.80 -9.10
C VAL A 299 11.35 -37.20 -8.81
N CYS A 300 10.33 -37.61 -9.56
CA CYS A 300 8.97 -37.11 -9.39
C CYS A 300 8.44 -37.44 -7.98
N PRO A 301 8.02 -36.44 -7.19
CA PRO A 301 7.37 -36.68 -5.91
C PRO A 301 5.95 -37.22 -6.10
N PRO A 302 5.29 -37.76 -5.06
CA PRO A 302 3.87 -38.05 -5.10
C PRO A 302 3.04 -36.78 -5.39
N CYS A 303 1.82 -36.97 -5.88
CA CYS A 303 0.95 -35.87 -6.23
C CYS A 303 0.72 -34.92 -5.03
N SER A 304 0.77 -33.62 -5.29
CA SER A 304 0.59 -32.57 -4.28
C SER A 304 -0.71 -31.79 -4.45
N LYS A 305 -1.50 -32.11 -5.47
CA LYS A 305 -2.85 -31.54 -5.67
C LYS A 305 -3.75 -31.96 -4.50
N PRO A 306 -4.73 -31.13 -4.11
CA PRO A 306 -5.72 -31.50 -3.10
C PRO A 306 -6.53 -32.70 -3.58
N CYS A 307 -7.00 -33.53 -2.66
CA CYS A 307 -7.88 -34.63 -2.97
C CYS A 307 -9.23 -34.10 -3.50
N GLU A 308 -9.62 -34.55 -4.70
CA GLU A 308 -10.87 -34.15 -5.37
C GLU A 308 -12.09 -34.97 -4.92
N THR A 309 -11.88 -36.05 -4.15
CA THR A 309 -12.98 -36.89 -3.65
C THR A 309 -13.95 -36.09 -2.80
N GLU A 310 -15.23 -36.17 -3.16
CA GLU A 310 -16.33 -35.52 -2.46
C GLU A 310 -17.50 -36.47 -2.22
N CYS A 311 -18.28 -36.15 -1.20
CA CYS A 311 -19.62 -36.69 -1.01
C CYS A 311 -20.59 -35.52 -0.80
N GLY A 312 -21.90 -35.79 -0.84
CA GLY A 312 -22.91 -34.74 -0.61
C GLY A 312 -22.83 -34.02 0.75
N HIS A 313 -21.99 -34.50 1.67
CA HIS A 313 -21.70 -33.88 2.95
C HIS A 313 -20.47 -32.97 2.95
N SER A 314 -19.40 -33.36 2.26
CA SER A 314 -18.11 -32.66 2.33
C SER A 314 -17.16 -33.04 1.20
N GLN A 315 -16.22 -32.14 0.92
CA GLN A 315 -15.14 -32.36 -0.05
C GLN A 315 -13.80 -32.55 0.69
N CYS A 316 -13.10 -33.66 0.43
CA CYS A 316 -11.90 -34.07 1.17
C CYS A 316 -10.76 -33.04 1.09
N GLY A 317 -10.59 -32.40 -0.07
CA GLY A 317 -9.57 -31.38 -0.32
C GLY A 317 -9.82 -30.03 0.34
N ASN A 318 -11.07 -29.71 0.74
CA ASN A 318 -11.46 -28.38 1.21
C ASN A 318 -11.70 -28.33 2.74
N GLN A 319 -11.05 -27.37 3.41
CA GLN A 319 -10.97 -27.26 4.89
C GLN A 319 -12.20 -26.69 5.59
N SER A 320 -13.42 -27.01 5.17
CA SER A 320 -14.63 -26.42 5.73
C SER A 320 -15.53 -27.43 6.46
N ILE A 321 -14.97 -28.16 7.43
CA ILE A 321 -15.81 -28.92 8.39
C ILE A 321 -16.22 -27.95 9.51
N LYS A 322 -17.46 -27.46 9.46
CA LYS A 322 -18.11 -26.74 10.57
C LYS A 322 -18.33 -27.69 11.76
N GLY A 323 -18.07 -27.20 12.97
CA GLY A 323 -18.63 -27.62 14.28
C GLY A 323 -18.69 -29.11 14.65
N GLU A 324 -18.01 -29.48 15.75
CA GLU A 324 -18.21 -30.70 16.58
C GLU A 324 -17.61 -32.04 16.13
N GLN A 325 -17.45 -32.35 14.83
CA GLN A 325 -16.81 -33.62 14.43
C GLN A 325 -15.26 -33.63 14.54
N LYS A 326 -14.63 -32.50 14.90
CA LYS A 326 -13.16 -32.35 15.07
C LYS A 326 -12.53 -33.25 16.16
N LYS A 327 -13.31 -33.81 17.09
CA LYS A 327 -12.77 -34.56 18.25
C LYS A 327 -12.75 -36.08 18.10
N LYS A 328 -13.57 -36.69 17.23
CA LYS A 328 -13.63 -38.16 17.07
C LYS A 328 -12.71 -38.70 15.97
N THR A 329 -12.53 -37.99 14.86
CA THR A 329 -11.63 -38.41 13.76
C THR A 329 -10.13 -38.30 14.12
N ARG A 330 -9.76 -37.42 15.08
CA ARG A 330 -8.39 -37.30 15.60
C ARG A 330 -7.88 -38.55 16.35
N LYS A 331 -8.77 -39.38 16.89
CA LYS A 331 -8.39 -40.55 17.72
C LYS A 331 -8.16 -41.83 16.92
N LEU A 332 -8.71 -41.97 15.72
CA LEU A 332 -8.62 -43.23 14.96
C LEU A 332 -7.42 -43.32 13.99
N PHE A 333 -6.84 -42.18 13.56
CA PHE A 333 -5.83 -42.15 12.49
C PHE A 333 -4.56 -41.37 12.86
N ASN A 334 -4.11 -41.42 14.12
CA ASN A 334 -2.77 -41.00 14.58
C ASN A 334 -2.20 -39.72 13.90
N GLN A 335 -3.02 -38.66 13.77
CA GLN A 335 -2.56 -37.43 13.15
C GLN A 335 -1.73 -36.60 14.13
N LYS A 336 -0.49 -36.28 13.75
CA LYS A 336 0.38 -35.32 14.45
C LYS A 336 -0.37 -33.99 14.63
N LYS A 337 -0.34 -33.42 15.84
CA LYS A 337 -0.84 -32.07 16.13
C LYS A 337 -0.19 -31.08 15.16
N GLY A 338 -0.95 -30.52 14.20
CA GLY A 338 -0.51 -29.35 13.43
C GLY A 338 -0.75 -29.35 11.90
N GLN A 339 -1.22 -30.43 11.27
CA GLN A 339 -1.59 -30.36 9.84
C GLN A 339 -2.97 -29.70 9.67
N GLN A 340 -2.97 -28.39 9.40
CA GLN A 340 -4.14 -27.61 9.01
C GLN A 340 -4.25 -27.47 7.48
N ASN A 341 -3.95 -28.53 6.72
CA ASN A 341 -4.09 -28.52 5.26
C ASN A 341 -4.92 -29.72 4.81
N GLY A 342 -5.85 -29.52 3.86
CA GLY A 342 -6.64 -30.58 3.23
C GLY A 342 -5.75 -31.71 2.70
N ARG A 343 -6.29 -32.94 2.62
CA ARG A 343 -5.51 -34.13 2.22
C ARG A 343 -5.06 -34.03 0.77
N ARG A 344 -3.90 -34.62 0.48
CA ARG A 344 -3.34 -34.63 -0.88
C ARG A 344 -3.88 -35.81 -1.67
N CYS A 345 -3.91 -35.65 -2.99
CA CYS A 345 -4.18 -36.73 -3.92
C CYS A 345 -3.22 -37.91 -3.69
N GLY A 346 -3.76 -39.13 -3.58
CA GLY A 346 -3.02 -40.35 -3.30
C GLY A 346 -2.93 -40.74 -1.82
N GLU A 347 -3.36 -39.87 -0.89
CA GLU A 347 -3.56 -40.25 0.50
C GLU A 347 -4.94 -40.90 0.69
N PRO A 348 -5.08 -41.98 1.48
CA PRO A 348 -6.38 -42.62 1.71
C PRO A 348 -7.35 -41.63 2.37
N CYS A 349 -8.58 -41.54 1.86
CA CYS A 349 -9.62 -40.67 2.42
C CYS A 349 -10.24 -41.32 3.68
N PRO A 350 -10.59 -40.54 4.72
CA PRO A 350 -11.34 -41.08 5.85
C PRO A 350 -12.80 -41.30 5.42
N PRO A 351 -13.47 -42.39 5.85
CA PRO A 351 -14.89 -42.60 5.54
C PRO A 351 -15.75 -41.50 6.18
N CYS A 352 -16.81 -41.08 5.48
CA CYS A 352 -17.75 -40.10 5.99
C CYS A 352 -18.68 -40.73 7.04
N MET A 353 -18.77 -40.13 8.24
CA MET A 353 -19.54 -40.65 9.38
C MET A 353 -20.93 -40.00 9.52
N GLU A 354 -21.30 -39.13 8.58
CA GLU A 354 -22.64 -38.51 8.55
C GLU A 354 -23.69 -39.53 8.09
N GLU A 355 -24.95 -39.24 8.42
CA GLU A 355 -26.08 -40.06 7.99
C GLU A 355 -26.21 -39.99 6.47
N CYS A 356 -26.39 -41.12 5.80
CA CYS A 356 -26.42 -41.15 4.35
C CYS A 356 -27.57 -40.29 3.79
N LEU A 357 -27.26 -39.37 2.85
CA LEU A 357 -28.30 -38.56 2.17
C LEU A 357 -29.18 -39.39 1.22
N ASN A 358 -28.88 -40.67 1.02
CA ASN A 358 -29.66 -41.56 0.18
C ASN A 358 -31.00 -41.91 0.85
N GLN A 359 -31.95 -41.01 0.69
CA GLN A 359 -33.32 -41.14 1.19
C GLN A 359 -34.30 -40.46 0.23
N CYS A 360 -35.48 -41.06 0.06
CA CYS A 360 -36.61 -40.50 -0.64
C CYS A 360 -37.90 -40.86 0.11
N LYS A 361 -39.07 -40.44 -0.40
CA LYS A 361 -40.35 -40.80 0.24
C LYS A 361 -40.62 -42.30 0.29
N HIS A 362 -39.93 -43.09 -0.53
CA HIS A 362 -40.15 -44.54 -0.67
C HIS A 362 -39.12 -45.38 0.10
N ARG A 363 -37.95 -44.82 0.44
CA ARG A 363 -36.87 -45.53 1.15
C ARG A 363 -35.96 -44.59 1.92
N GLN A 364 -35.29 -45.10 2.94
CA GLN A 364 -34.32 -44.33 3.73
C GLN A 364 -33.15 -45.22 4.14
N CYS A 365 -31.93 -44.85 3.74
CA CYS A 365 -30.71 -45.56 4.14
C CYS A 365 -30.44 -45.36 5.63
N SER A 366 -30.09 -46.44 6.35
CA SER A 366 -29.77 -46.37 7.78
C SER A 366 -28.25 -46.34 8.06
N LYS A 367 -27.43 -46.55 7.03
CA LYS A 367 -25.96 -46.60 7.13
C LYS A 367 -25.31 -45.22 7.12
N LYS A 368 -24.02 -45.18 7.51
CA LYS A 368 -23.20 -43.97 7.39
C LYS A 368 -22.77 -43.77 5.93
N CYS A 369 -22.55 -42.52 5.54
CA CYS A 369 -22.24 -42.16 4.15
C CYS A 369 -21.00 -42.87 3.58
N GLY A 370 -20.00 -43.18 4.41
CA GLY A 370 -18.80 -43.89 4.00
C GLY A 370 -18.96 -45.41 3.88
N ASP A 371 -20.09 -45.97 4.31
CA ASP A 371 -20.38 -47.40 4.24
C ASP A 371 -21.27 -47.71 3.01
N PRO A 372 -21.21 -48.93 2.46
CA PRO A 372 -22.16 -49.38 1.44
C PRO A 372 -23.61 -49.23 1.94
N CYS A 373 -24.47 -48.63 1.10
CA CYS A 373 -25.87 -48.42 1.44
C CYS A 373 -26.62 -49.75 1.62
N ASP A 374 -27.57 -49.78 2.56
CA ASP A 374 -28.43 -50.95 2.86
C ASP A 374 -29.78 -50.92 2.12
N VAL A 375 -29.94 -49.97 1.19
CA VAL A 375 -31.17 -49.77 0.43
C VAL A 375 -30.90 -49.94 -1.07
N GLU A 376 -31.81 -50.63 -1.76
CA GLU A 376 -31.77 -50.79 -3.22
C GLU A 376 -32.17 -49.48 -3.94
N PRO A 377 -31.80 -49.29 -5.23
CA PRO A 377 -32.17 -48.12 -6.06
C PRO A 377 -33.69 -47.89 -6.21
N CYS A 378 -34.12 -46.66 -6.54
CA CYS A 378 -35.56 -46.29 -6.48
C CYS A 378 -36.06 -46.29 -7.90
N PHE A 379 -37.08 -47.07 -8.18
CA PHE A 379 -37.64 -47.15 -9.53
C PHE A 379 -38.94 -46.35 -9.67
N GLU A 380 -39.37 -45.67 -8.62
CA GLU A 380 -40.56 -44.82 -8.64
C GLU A 380 -40.34 -43.57 -9.52
N PRO A 381 -41.36 -43.07 -10.22
CA PRO A 381 -41.24 -41.90 -11.08
C PRO A 381 -40.87 -40.65 -10.29
N CYS A 382 -40.03 -39.79 -10.89
CA CYS A 382 -39.76 -38.49 -10.31
C CYS A 382 -41.04 -37.62 -10.28
N MET A 383 -41.38 -37.11 -9.10
CA MET A 383 -42.55 -36.24 -8.91
C MET A 383 -42.24 -34.75 -9.16
N LYS A 384 -41.01 -34.39 -9.54
CA LYS A 384 -40.63 -33.00 -9.81
C LYS A 384 -41.17 -32.54 -11.16
N LEU A 385 -41.63 -31.30 -11.19
CA LEU A 385 -41.97 -30.59 -12.41
C LEU A 385 -40.73 -29.85 -12.91
N LEU A 386 -40.41 -30.02 -14.18
CA LEU A 386 -39.31 -29.34 -14.86
C LEU A 386 -39.82 -27.99 -15.38
N PRO A 387 -39.17 -26.88 -14.98
CA PRO A 387 -39.45 -25.56 -15.56
C PRO A 387 -39.00 -25.56 -17.02
N CYS A 388 -39.94 -25.66 -17.96
CA CYS A 388 -39.66 -25.70 -19.39
C CYS A 388 -40.00 -24.35 -20.05
N ASN A 389 -39.12 -23.86 -20.91
CA ASN A 389 -39.41 -22.69 -21.74
C ASN A 389 -39.78 -23.16 -23.16
N PRO A 390 -40.99 -22.90 -23.66
CA PRO A 390 -41.46 -23.41 -24.96
C PRO A 390 -40.72 -22.87 -26.19
N LYS A 391 -39.70 -22.01 -26.05
CA LYS A 391 -38.90 -21.47 -27.16
C LYS A 391 -37.40 -21.81 -27.05
N SER A 392 -37.05 -23.09 -27.06
CA SER A 392 -35.70 -23.56 -27.41
C SER A 392 -35.53 -23.78 -28.93
N LYS A 393 -36.15 -22.93 -29.76
CA LYS A 393 -35.84 -22.79 -31.19
C LYS A 393 -35.03 -21.49 -31.38
N LYS A 394 -33.74 -21.67 -31.69
CA LYS A 394 -32.76 -20.74 -32.29
C LYS A 394 -32.86 -19.25 -31.90
N LYS A 395 -31.92 -18.82 -31.05
CA LYS A 395 -31.52 -17.40 -30.90
C LYS A 395 -30.75 -16.98 -32.15
N ASP A 396 -31.45 -16.51 -33.16
CA ASP A 396 -30.93 -15.53 -34.10
C ASP A 396 -32.02 -14.46 -34.22
N ASP A 397 -31.61 -13.21 -34.04
CA ASP A 397 -32.38 -11.96 -34.13
C ASP A 397 -33.06 -11.43 -32.86
N GLU A 398 -32.58 -10.24 -32.51
CA GLU A 398 -32.88 -9.41 -31.35
C GLU A 398 -34.27 -8.74 -31.47
N ASN A 399 -34.86 -8.46 -30.30
CA ASN A 399 -36.06 -7.66 -30.05
C ASN A 399 -37.41 -8.41 -30.07
N ASN A 400 -37.76 -8.98 -28.92
CA ASN A 400 -38.74 -8.39 -28.01
C ASN A 400 -38.98 -9.35 -26.84
N GLY A 401 -38.74 -8.85 -25.63
CA GLY A 401 -39.05 -9.55 -24.40
C GLY A 401 -40.54 -9.48 -24.15
N ASP A 402 -41.20 -10.63 -24.25
CA ASP A 402 -42.50 -10.87 -23.66
C ASP A 402 -42.37 -12.11 -22.75
N ASP A 403 -42.63 -11.91 -21.46
CA ASP A 403 -42.72 -12.94 -20.43
C ASP A 403 -43.82 -13.95 -20.82
N LEU A 404 -43.43 -14.99 -21.56
CA LEU A 404 -44.26 -16.19 -21.76
C LEU A 404 -44.15 -17.06 -20.50
N PRO A 405 -45.28 -17.54 -19.94
CA PRO A 405 -45.28 -18.28 -18.68
C PRO A 405 -44.42 -19.54 -18.81
N LEU A 406 -43.52 -19.77 -17.84
CA LEU A 406 -42.82 -21.04 -17.71
C LEU A 406 -43.85 -22.16 -17.62
N ILE A 407 -43.81 -23.09 -18.58
CA ILE A 407 -44.69 -24.26 -18.58
C ILE A 407 -43.96 -25.36 -17.82
N GLU A 408 -44.62 -25.91 -16.81
CA GLU A 408 -44.08 -26.98 -15.99
C GLU A 408 -44.49 -28.34 -16.54
N HIS A 409 -43.51 -29.17 -16.92
CA HIS A 409 -43.74 -30.54 -17.39
C HIS A 409 -43.22 -31.57 -16.40
N ARG A 410 -43.88 -32.72 -16.30
CA ARG A 410 -43.44 -33.80 -15.40
C ARG A 410 -42.07 -34.36 -15.84
N CYS A 411 -41.16 -34.51 -14.89
CA CYS A 411 -39.87 -35.13 -15.12
C CYS A 411 -40.03 -36.60 -15.55
N ILE A 412 -39.27 -36.99 -16.58
CA ILE A 412 -39.22 -38.36 -17.13
C ILE A 412 -38.23 -39.28 -16.38
N GLY A 413 -37.52 -38.76 -15.39
CA GLY A 413 -36.54 -39.50 -14.60
C GLY A 413 -37.15 -40.30 -13.45
N ILE A 414 -36.29 -40.97 -12.69
CA ILE A 414 -36.65 -41.70 -11.47
C ILE A 414 -36.45 -40.87 -10.20
N CYS A 415 -37.12 -41.29 -9.12
CA CYS A 415 -37.06 -40.64 -7.83
C CYS A 415 -35.67 -40.77 -7.19
N GLY A 416 -35.14 -39.67 -6.64
CA GLY A 416 -33.85 -39.64 -5.92
C GLY A 416 -32.66 -39.24 -6.79
N GLU A 417 -32.78 -39.33 -8.11
CA GLU A 417 -31.72 -38.97 -9.06
C GLU A 417 -31.85 -37.53 -9.56
N GLU A 418 -30.77 -36.99 -10.13
CA GLU A 418 -30.79 -35.66 -10.72
C GLU A 418 -31.74 -35.62 -11.92
N CYS A 419 -32.60 -34.61 -11.96
CA CYS A 419 -33.62 -34.53 -13.00
C CYS A 419 -32.96 -34.16 -14.33
N LEU A 420 -33.35 -34.89 -15.39
CA LEU A 420 -32.85 -34.64 -16.73
C LEU A 420 -33.25 -33.23 -17.18
N LYS A 421 -32.34 -32.57 -17.88
CA LYS A 421 -32.59 -31.23 -18.45
C LYS A 421 -33.43 -31.27 -19.73
N ILE A 422 -33.69 -32.46 -20.27
CA ILE A 422 -34.44 -32.68 -21.51
C ILE A 422 -35.90 -33.01 -21.16
N CYS A 423 -36.83 -32.37 -21.85
CA CYS A 423 -38.27 -32.60 -21.67
C CYS A 423 -38.86 -33.32 -22.89
N LYS A 424 -39.58 -34.43 -22.67
CA LYS A 424 -40.28 -35.17 -23.74
C LYS A 424 -41.25 -34.31 -24.56
N ILE A 425 -41.83 -33.27 -23.95
CA ILE A 425 -42.84 -32.42 -24.58
C ILE A 425 -42.18 -31.23 -25.32
N CYS A 426 -41.20 -30.56 -24.70
CA CYS A 426 -40.57 -29.38 -25.30
C CYS A 426 -39.41 -29.69 -26.24
N ASP A 427 -38.72 -30.82 -26.05
CA ASP A 427 -37.57 -31.24 -26.85
C ASP A 427 -37.82 -32.59 -27.56
N PRO A 428 -38.88 -32.71 -28.39
CA PRO A 428 -39.26 -33.99 -29.00
C PRO A 428 -38.18 -34.55 -29.94
N GLU A 429 -37.42 -33.68 -30.63
CA GLU A 429 -36.33 -34.11 -31.53
C GLU A 429 -35.18 -34.76 -30.74
N LYS A 430 -34.69 -34.10 -29.68
CA LYS A 430 -33.64 -34.66 -28.80
C LYS A 430 -34.11 -35.92 -28.08
N PHE A 431 -35.38 -35.97 -27.71
CA PHE A 431 -35.96 -37.16 -27.08
C PHE A 431 -36.04 -38.33 -28.07
N SER A 432 -36.37 -38.07 -29.33
CA SER A 432 -36.38 -39.10 -30.38
C SER A 432 -34.99 -39.68 -30.65
N GLU A 433 -33.92 -38.88 -30.56
CA GLU A 433 -32.54 -39.37 -30.67
C GLU A 433 -32.16 -40.32 -29.51
N ILE A 434 -32.66 -40.05 -28.30
CA ILE A 434 -32.42 -40.91 -27.13
C ILE A 434 -33.16 -42.26 -27.28
N GLN A 435 -34.38 -42.24 -27.81
CA GLN A 435 -35.18 -43.45 -28.12
C GLN A 435 -34.64 -44.30 -29.29
N GLN A 436 -33.62 -43.83 -30.01
CA GLN A 436 -32.99 -44.64 -31.07
C GLN A 436 -31.91 -45.58 -30.51
N ILE A 437 -31.59 -45.51 -29.21
CA ILE A 437 -30.47 -46.21 -28.57
C ILE A 437 -30.94 -47.52 -27.89
N PHE A 438 -31.30 -48.50 -28.71
CA PHE A 438 -30.90 -49.92 -28.60
C PHE A 438 -31.46 -50.88 -27.50
N PHE A 439 -32.35 -50.52 -26.56
CA PHE A 439 -32.87 -51.52 -25.57
C PHE A 439 -34.37 -51.39 -25.20
N GLY A 440 -35.28 -51.75 -26.11
CA GLY A 440 -36.63 -52.31 -25.85
C GLY A 440 -37.52 -51.72 -24.72
N THR A 441 -38.64 -51.10 -25.15
CA THR A 441 -39.75 -50.47 -24.38
C THR A 441 -39.66 -48.95 -24.13
N GLU A 442 -38.64 -48.28 -24.71
CA GLU A 442 -38.43 -46.82 -24.68
C GLU A 442 -39.61 -45.99 -25.25
N ASP A 443 -40.48 -46.62 -26.03
CA ASP A 443 -41.71 -46.08 -26.62
C ASP A 443 -42.90 -46.07 -25.65
N ASN A 444 -42.79 -46.74 -24.49
CA ASN A 444 -43.82 -46.78 -23.47
C ASN A 444 -43.97 -45.41 -22.78
N GLU A 445 -45.22 -44.97 -22.55
CA GLU A 445 -45.51 -43.73 -21.82
C GLU A 445 -44.91 -43.71 -20.41
N ASN A 446 -44.64 -44.89 -19.85
CA ASN A 446 -44.04 -45.07 -18.53
C ASN A 446 -42.53 -45.35 -18.53
N ALA A 447 -41.83 -45.27 -19.67
CA ALA A 447 -40.37 -45.37 -19.70
C ALA A 447 -39.72 -44.31 -18.81
N ARG A 448 -38.58 -44.66 -18.19
CA ARG A 448 -37.85 -43.79 -17.25
C ARG A 448 -36.39 -43.72 -17.63
N PHE A 449 -35.79 -42.54 -17.45
CA PHE A 449 -34.44 -42.29 -17.94
C PHE A 449 -33.51 -41.77 -16.83
N LEU A 450 -32.22 -42.01 -17.02
CA LEU A 450 -31.14 -41.50 -16.18
C LEU A 450 -30.04 -40.87 -17.00
N GLN A 451 -29.44 -39.81 -16.48
CA GLN A 451 -28.28 -39.14 -17.09
C GLN A 451 -27.06 -39.29 -16.18
N LEU A 452 -25.96 -39.83 -16.72
CA LEU A 452 -24.68 -39.92 -16.00
C LEU A 452 -24.04 -38.53 -15.89
N LYS A 453 -23.62 -38.13 -14.69
CA LYS A 453 -23.05 -36.80 -14.45
C LYS A 453 -21.70 -36.59 -15.14
N ASP A 454 -20.88 -37.63 -15.20
CA ASP A 454 -19.49 -37.52 -15.66
C ASP A 454 -19.36 -37.35 -17.18
N CYS A 455 -20.29 -37.95 -17.93
CA CYS A 455 -20.23 -37.98 -19.40
C CYS A 455 -21.50 -37.47 -20.09
N GLY A 456 -22.58 -37.19 -19.35
CA GLY A 456 -23.82 -36.62 -19.87
C GLY A 456 -24.70 -37.57 -20.69
N HIS A 457 -24.33 -38.84 -20.83
CA HIS A 457 -25.11 -39.85 -21.55
C HIS A 457 -26.42 -40.18 -20.83
N ILE A 458 -27.48 -40.44 -21.60
CA ILE A 458 -28.83 -40.74 -21.11
C ILE A 458 -29.21 -42.17 -21.49
N PHE A 459 -29.76 -42.92 -20.54
CA PHE A 459 -30.17 -44.32 -20.72
C PHE A 459 -31.56 -44.57 -20.14
N GLU A 460 -32.32 -45.50 -20.74
CA GLU A 460 -33.54 -46.04 -20.14
C GLU A 460 -33.22 -46.97 -18.96
N VAL A 461 -33.96 -46.83 -17.87
CA VAL A 461 -33.92 -47.71 -16.71
C VAL A 461 -34.96 -48.81 -16.90
N SER A 462 -34.59 -49.90 -17.58
CA SER A 462 -35.37 -51.14 -17.54
C SER A 462 -34.93 -51.99 -16.34
N VAL A 463 -35.87 -52.72 -15.73
CA VAL A 463 -35.63 -53.60 -14.56
C VAL A 463 -34.53 -54.64 -14.84
N SER A 464 -34.17 -54.86 -16.10
CA SER A 464 -33.14 -55.81 -16.56
C SER A 464 -31.70 -55.26 -16.53
N LEU A 465 -31.49 -53.94 -16.63
CA LEU A 465 -30.16 -53.32 -16.71
C LEU A 465 -29.46 -53.20 -15.35
N SER A 466 -30.19 -53.33 -14.24
CA SER A 466 -29.65 -53.30 -12.87
C SER A 466 -28.78 -54.53 -12.53
N LYS A 467 -28.80 -55.60 -13.33
CA LYS A 467 -27.92 -56.77 -13.15
C LYS A 467 -26.48 -56.56 -13.62
N PHE A 468 -26.20 -55.52 -14.41
CA PHE A 468 -24.89 -55.30 -15.04
C PHE A 468 -24.20 -54.00 -14.60
N MET A 469 -24.79 -53.25 -13.67
CA MET A 469 -24.22 -52.03 -13.09
C MET A 469 -24.11 -52.16 -11.56
N LEU A 470 -23.29 -53.10 -11.10
CA LEU A 470 -22.76 -53.19 -9.73
C LEU A 470 -21.24 -53.32 -9.77
#